data_AF-A0A453H305-F1
#
_entry.id   AF-A0A453H305-F1
#
_cell.length_a   1.000
_cell.length_b   1.000
_cell.length_c   1.000
_cell.angle_alpha   90.00
_cell.angle_beta   90.00
_cell.angle_gamma   90.00
#
_symmetry.space_group_name_H-M   'P 1'
#
loop_
_entity.id
_entity.type
_entity.pdbx_description
1 polymer ?
#
loop_
_entity_poly.entity_id
_entity_poly.type
_entity_poly.pdbx_seq_one_letter_code
_entity_poly.pdbx_strand_id
1 'polypeptide(L)'
;PPSPAAPEPVSAFPGNPNQLTLLFQGEVYVFESVTPDKVQAVLLLLGTGEIPPGLSAMVLPSQRENRGYEDLLQRTDIPAKRVASLIRFREKRKGRNFDKQIRYAVRKEVAHRMQRRKGQFVGRANLEGESPSPGCDPASQGSGQDFLSRESKLSYL
;
A
#
# COMPACT_ATOMS: atom_id res chain seq x y z
N PRO A 1 -23.21 53.75 -30.61
CA PRO A 1 -22.59 52.55 -31.24
C PRO A 1 -23.18 51.26 -30.65
N PRO A 2 -23.85 50.40 -31.44
CA PRO A 2 -24.34 49.13 -30.94
C PRO A 2 -23.21 48.09 -30.88
N SER A 3 -23.23 47.28 -29.83
CA SER A 3 -22.35 46.13 -29.61
C SER A 3 -22.58 45.04 -30.68
N PRO A 4 -21.55 44.39 -31.25
CA PRO A 4 -21.77 43.24 -32.12
C PRO A 4 -22.14 42.01 -31.29
N ALA A 5 -23.35 41.49 -31.54
CA ALA A 5 -23.80 40.20 -31.05
C ALA A 5 -22.85 39.09 -31.53
N ALA A 6 -22.34 38.29 -30.59
CA ALA A 6 -21.61 37.06 -30.89
C ALA A 6 -22.58 35.96 -31.34
N PRO A 7 -22.18 35.06 -32.26
CA PRO A 7 -23.05 33.99 -32.75
C PRO A 7 -23.28 32.93 -31.66
N GLU A 8 -24.55 32.74 -31.30
CA GLU A 8 -25.04 31.58 -30.55
C GLU A 8 -24.67 30.28 -31.27
N PRO A 9 -24.11 29.26 -30.59
CA PRO A 9 -23.93 27.94 -31.19
C PRO A 9 -25.29 27.26 -31.34
N VAL A 10 -25.91 27.44 -32.52
CA VAL A 10 -27.01 26.60 -32.98
C VAL A 10 -26.48 25.20 -33.28
N SER A 11 -26.68 24.26 -32.35
CA SER A 11 -26.60 22.84 -32.68
C SER A 11 -27.54 22.05 -31.79
N ALA A 12 -28.83 22.28 -31.98
CA ALA A 12 -29.86 21.30 -31.62
C ALA A 12 -30.19 20.52 -32.90
N PHE A 13 -29.31 19.62 -33.32
CA PHE A 13 -29.70 18.58 -34.27
C PHE A 13 -30.39 17.47 -33.48
N PRO A 14 -31.60 17.04 -33.87
CA PRO A 14 -32.23 15.84 -33.33
C PRO A 14 -31.43 14.62 -33.82
N GLY A 15 -30.35 14.31 -33.12
CA GLY A 15 -29.44 13.22 -33.46
C GLY A 15 -30.10 11.87 -33.21
N ASN A 16 -30.10 11.04 -34.25
CA ASN A 16 -30.22 9.59 -34.16
C ASN A 16 -29.44 9.03 -32.95
N PRO A 17 -30.02 8.13 -32.15
CA PRO A 17 -29.45 7.70 -30.86
C PRO A 17 -28.10 6.97 -30.95
N ASN A 18 -27.63 6.67 -32.17
CA ASN A 18 -26.42 5.94 -32.47
C ASN A 18 -25.46 6.76 -33.35
N GLN A 19 -25.30 8.07 -33.08
CA GLN A 19 -24.37 8.94 -33.82
C GLN A 19 -23.10 9.22 -33.01
N LEU A 20 -21.94 9.13 -33.64
CA LEU A 20 -20.65 9.50 -33.06
C LEU A 20 -20.05 10.67 -33.84
N THR A 21 -19.69 11.73 -33.13
CA THR A 21 -19.02 12.91 -33.70
C THR A 21 -17.59 12.98 -33.18
N LEU A 22 -16.60 13.00 -34.07
CA LEU A 22 -15.18 13.14 -33.76
C LEU A 22 -14.63 14.44 -34.32
N LEU A 23 -13.84 15.15 -33.51
CA LEU A 23 -13.07 16.31 -33.96
C LEU A 23 -11.59 15.91 -34.07
N PHE A 24 -11.03 16.00 -35.27
CA PHE A 24 -9.63 15.68 -35.51
C PHE A 24 -9.02 16.71 -36.44
N GLN A 25 -7.94 17.38 -35.99
CA GLN A 25 -7.24 18.42 -36.76
C GLN A 25 -8.13 19.59 -37.22
N GLY A 26 -9.19 19.90 -36.46
CA GLY A 26 -10.14 20.98 -36.80
C GLY A 26 -11.27 20.54 -37.74
N GLU A 27 -11.25 19.31 -38.24
CA GLU A 27 -12.29 18.72 -39.07
C GLU A 27 -13.29 17.93 -38.22
N VAL A 28 -14.58 18.04 -38.56
CA VAL A 28 -15.68 17.35 -37.88
C VAL A 28 -16.08 16.12 -38.70
N TYR A 29 -15.96 14.94 -38.09
CA TYR A 29 -16.35 13.67 -38.68
C TYR A 29 -17.59 13.12 -37.97
N VAL A 30 -18.67 12.95 -38.73
CA VAL A 30 -19.96 12.45 -38.20
C VAL A 30 -20.19 11.04 -38.72
N PHE A 31 -20.32 10.09 -37.81
CA PHE A 31 -20.62 8.69 -38.11
C PHE A 31 -22.03 8.36 -37.66
N GLU A 32 -22.88 8.01 -38.63
CA GLU A 32 -24.24 7.52 -38.36
C GLU A 32 -24.22 6.01 -38.11
N SER A 33 -25.01 5.54 -37.14
CA SER A 33 -25.14 4.11 -36.79
C SER A 33 -23.88 3.47 -36.18
N VAL A 34 -23.34 4.08 -35.14
CA VAL A 34 -22.28 3.51 -34.31
C VAL A 34 -22.88 2.67 -33.17
N THR A 35 -22.46 1.40 -33.08
CA THR A 35 -22.85 0.52 -31.97
C THR A 35 -22.02 0.83 -30.72
N PRO A 36 -22.56 0.59 -29.51
CA PRO A 36 -21.81 0.79 -28.27
C PRO A 36 -20.48 0.02 -28.25
N ASP A 37 -20.43 -1.17 -28.85
CA ASP A 37 -19.20 -1.98 -28.95
C ASP A 37 -18.07 -1.26 -29.70
N LYS A 38 -18.40 -0.52 -30.78
CA LYS A 38 -17.41 0.24 -31.55
C LYS A 38 -16.89 1.43 -30.75
N VAL A 39 -17.75 2.09 -29.98
CA VAL A 39 -17.35 3.18 -29.07
C VAL A 39 -16.39 2.64 -28.00
N GLN A 40 -16.72 1.48 -27.41
CA GLN A 40 -15.87 0.84 -26.41
C GLN A 40 -14.49 0.46 -26.97
N ALA A 41 -14.43 -0.05 -28.21
CA ALA A 41 -13.17 -0.36 -28.87
C ALA A 41 -12.29 0.90 -29.09
N VAL A 42 -12.92 2.02 -29.48
CA VAL A 42 -12.23 3.30 -29.68
C VAL A 42 -11.68 3.86 -28.36
N LEU A 43 -12.48 3.87 -27.29
CA LEU A 43 -12.00 4.30 -25.96
C LEU A 43 -10.84 3.44 -25.44
N LEU A 44 -10.92 2.12 -25.68
CA LEU A 44 -9.84 1.20 -25.32
C LEU A 44 -8.55 1.49 -26.10
N LEU A 45 -8.66 1.80 -27.40
CA LEU A 45 -7.53 2.13 -28.26
C LEU A 45 -6.92 3.50 -27.94
N LEU A 46 -7.76 4.49 -27.60
CA LEU A 46 -7.34 5.84 -27.22
C LEU A 46 -6.77 5.92 -25.79
N GLY A 47 -6.76 4.81 -25.05
CA GLY A 47 -6.29 4.77 -23.67
C GLY A 47 -7.20 5.49 -22.68
N THR A 48 -8.36 5.98 -23.11
CA THR A 48 -9.40 6.60 -22.28
C THR A 48 -10.32 5.53 -21.69
N GLY A 49 -9.70 4.54 -21.04
CA GLY A 49 -10.38 3.37 -20.49
C GLY A 49 -10.96 3.59 -19.10
N GLU A 50 -12.03 4.39 -18.98
CA GLU A 50 -12.87 4.36 -17.78
C GLU A 50 -13.77 3.11 -17.86
N ILE A 51 -13.25 1.96 -17.43
CA ILE A 51 -14.02 0.71 -17.37
C ILE A 51 -15.14 0.91 -16.34
N PRO A 52 -16.42 0.77 -16.70
CA PRO A 52 -17.52 0.83 -15.74
C PRO A 52 -17.30 -0.19 -14.62
N PRO A 53 -17.62 0.14 -13.35
CA PRO A 53 -17.35 -0.71 -12.19
C PRO A 53 -17.85 -2.17 -12.31
N GLY A 54 -18.82 -2.44 -13.19
CA GLY A 54 -19.45 -3.75 -13.38
C GLY A 54 -18.62 -4.80 -14.13
N LEU A 55 -17.72 -4.43 -15.06
CA LEU A 55 -16.98 -5.41 -15.88
C LEU A 55 -15.59 -5.75 -15.32
N SER A 56 -15.01 -4.88 -14.49
CA SER A 56 -13.70 -5.10 -13.88
C SER A 56 -13.72 -6.14 -12.75
N ALA A 57 -14.90 -6.52 -12.25
CA ALA A 57 -15.06 -7.48 -11.16
C ALA A 57 -14.81 -8.94 -11.56
N MET A 58 -14.91 -9.31 -12.85
CA MET A 58 -14.74 -10.69 -13.31
C MET A 58 -13.30 -11.05 -13.72
N VAL A 59 -12.44 -10.06 -13.97
CA VAL A 59 -11.02 -10.30 -14.29
C VAL A 59 -10.20 -10.23 -13.01
N LEU A 60 -10.13 -11.37 -12.32
CA LEU A 60 -9.15 -11.80 -11.32
C LEU A 60 -8.84 -10.80 -10.16
N PRO A 61 -9.23 -11.10 -8.91
CA PRO A 61 -8.95 -10.25 -7.75
C PRO A 61 -7.46 -10.04 -7.47
N SER A 62 -6.58 -10.89 -8.02
CA SER A 62 -5.13 -10.83 -7.79
C SER A 62 -4.38 -9.80 -8.66
N GLN A 63 -4.95 -9.30 -9.76
CA GLN A 63 -4.22 -8.40 -10.67
C GLN A 63 -4.43 -6.91 -10.36
N ARG A 64 -5.50 -6.55 -9.63
CA ARG A 64 -5.83 -5.14 -9.31
C ARG A 64 -4.79 -4.44 -8.44
N GLU A 65 -4.18 -5.16 -7.49
CA GLU A 65 -3.14 -4.59 -6.62
C GLU A 65 -1.89 -4.16 -7.42
N ASN A 66 -1.69 -4.78 -8.59
CA ASN A 66 -0.55 -4.52 -9.45
C ASN A 66 -0.80 -3.43 -10.50
N ARG A 67 -2.02 -3.19 -10.98
CA ARG A 67 -2.24 -2.13 -11.99
C ARG A 67 -2.17 -0.71 -11.44
N GLY A 68 -2.68 -0.49 -10.22
CA GLY A 68 -2.68 0.85 -9.63
C GLY A 68 -1.30 1.35 -9.20
N TYR A 69 -0.27 0.49 -9.19
CA TYR A 69 1.06 0.92 -8.76
C TYR A 69 1.84 1.64 -9.85
N GLU A 70 1.74 1.19 -11.11
CA GLU A 70 2.44 1.81 -12.25
C GLU A 70 1.92 3.23 -12.47
N ASP A 71 0.60 3.38 -12.41
CA ASP A 71 -0.10 4.66 -12.58
C ASP A 71 0.33 5.71 -11.52
N LEU A 72 0.49 5.29 -10.26
CA LEU A 72 1.03 6.13 -9.18
C LEU A 72 2.55 6.37 -9.28
N LEU A 73 3.29 5.60 -10.06
CA LEU A 73 4.73 5.83 -10.26
C LEU A 73 5.00 6.73 -11.47
N GLN A 74 4.10 6.74 -12.45
CA GLN A 74 4.16 7.56 -13.66
C GLN A 74 3.60 8.98 -13.45
N ARG A 75 2.92 9.19 -12.32
CA ARG A 75 2.50 10.51 -11.85
C ARG A 75 3.72 11.40 -11.59
N THR A 76 3.94 12.35 -12.49
CA THR A 76 5.09 13.27 -12.52
C THR A 76 5.17 14.21 -11.31
N ASP A 77 4.11 14.26 -10.49
CA ASP A 77 4.01 15.02 -9.24
C ASP A 77 4.72 14.35 -8.04
N ILE A 78 5.16 13.10 -8.15
CA ILE A 78 5.75 12.36 -7.02
C ILE A 78 7.30 12.43 -7.06
N PRO A 79 7.95 12.92 -5.99
CA PRO A 79 9.41 12.98 -5.94
C PRO A 79 10.07 11.61 -6.11
N ALA A 80 11.15 11.53 -6.90
CA ALA A 80 11.88 10.28 -7.18
C ALA A 80 12.32 9.52 -5.92
N LYS A 81 12.71 10.23 -4.84
CA LYS A 81 13.05 9.62 -3.55
C LYS A 81 11.86 8.84 -2.94
N ARG A 82 10.65 9.37 -3.09
CA ARG A 82 9.41 8.75 -2.62
C ARG A 82 9.09 7.51 -3.46
N VAL A 83 9.20 7.61 -4.80
CA VAL A 83 9.07 6.46 -5.72
C VAL A 83 9.98 5.30 -5.31
N ALA A 84 11.27 5.57 -5.15
CA ALA A 84 12.24 4.55 -4.76
C ALA A 84 11.95 3.92 -3.39
N SER A 85 11.49 4.72 -2.42
CA SER A 85 11.10 4.24 -1.10
C SER A 85 9.87 3.32 -1.16
N LEU A 86 8.87 3.69 -1.97
CA LEU A 86 7.67 2.89 -2.18
C LEU A 86 7.97 1.54 -2.85
N ILE A 87 8.88 1.53 -3.83
CA ILE A 87 9.33 0.29 -4.48
C ILE A 87 9.93 -0.66 -3.44
N ARG A 88 10.95 -0.21 -2.68
CA ARG A 88 11.58 -1.04 -1.64
C ARG A 88 10.61 -1.51 -0.57
N PHE A 89 9.67 -0.66 -0.17
CA PHE A 89 8.64 -1.02 0.80
C PHE A 89 7.74 -2.15 0.27
N ARG A 90 7.28 -2.04 -0.98
CA ARG A 90 6.42 -3.05 -1.62
C ARG A 90 7.18 -4.36 -1.83
N GLU A 91 8.42 -4.31 -2.29
CA GLU A 91 9.30 -5.48 -2.43
C GLU A 91 9.50 -6.17 -1.08
N LYS A 92 9.80 -5.41 -0.03
CA LYS A 92 9.88 -5.94 1.34
C LYS A 92 8.57 -6.60 1.79
N ARG A 93 7.40 -6.10 1.37
CA ARG A 93 6.11 -6.75 1.66
C ARG A 93 5.95 -8.08 0.95
N LYS A 94 6.39 -8.21 -0.30
CA LYS A 94 6.32 -9.46 -1.07
C LYS A 94 7.19 -10.57 -0.46
N GLY A 95 8.35 -10.22 0.10
CA GLY A 95 9.27 -11.15 0.76
C GLY A 95 8.99 -11.43 2.24
N ARG A 96 7.78 -11.16 2.76
CA ARG A 96 7.45 -11.41 4.17
C ARG A 96 7.39 -12.91 4.44
N ASN A 97 8.03 -13.33 5.53
CA ASN A 97 7.86 -14.67 6.05
C ASN A 97 6.77 -14.68 7.12
N PHE A 98 5.66 -15.37 6.84
CA PHE A 98 4.54 -15.53 7.79
C PHE A 98 4.64 -16.80 8.62
N ASP A 99 5.47 -17.74 8.18
CA ASP A 99 5.68 -18.99 8.89
C ASP A 99 6.52 -18.77 10.14
N LYS A 100 6.29 -19.61 11.15
CA LYS A 100 7.09 -19.59 12.37
C LYS A 100 8.46 -20.19 12.09
N GLN A 101 9.43 -19.34 11.73
CA GLN A 101 10.81 -19.75 11.54
C GLN A 101 11.66 -19.62 12.82
N ILE A 102 12.43 -20.66 13.12
CA ILE A 102 13.40 -20.67 14.23
C ILE A 102 14.75 -20.22 13.68
N ARG A 103 15.15 -18.99 13.98
CA ARG A 103 16.45 -18.44 13.55
C ARG A 103 17.63 -18.96 14.38
N TYR A 104 17.40 -19.26 15.66
CA TYR A 104 18.45 -19.68 16.59
C TYR A 104 18.19 -21.10 17.07
N ALA A 105 18.74 -22.08 16.35
CA ALA A 105 18.57 -23.50 16.65
C ALA A 105 19.02 -23.85 18.09
N VAL A 106 20.22 -23.39 18.47
CA VAL A 106 20.78 -23.63 19.82
C VAL A 106 19.83 -23.13 20.92
N ARG A 107 19.28 -21.91 20.77
CA ARG A 107 18.35 -21.35 21.78
C ARG A 107 17.04 -22.14 21.85
N LYS A 108 16.54 -22.68 20.72
CA LYS A 108 15.37 -23.58 20.70
C LYS A 108 15.66 -24.87 21.47
N GLU A 109 16.82 -25.48 21.25
CA GLU A 109 17.21 -26.72 21.92
C GLU A 109 17.36 -26.52 23.43
N VAL A 110 18.04 -25.45 23.85
CA VAL A 110 18.15 -25.09 25.27
C VAL A 110 16.76 -24.93 25.88
N ALA A 111 15.87 -24.20 25.22
CA ALA A 111 14.48 -24.01 25.66
C ALA A 111 13.65 -25.30 25.67
N HIS A 112 14.01 -26.32 24.89
CA HIS A 112 13.39 -27.66 24.94
C HIS A 112 13.90 -28.49 26.12
N ARG A 113 15.18 -28.35 26.49
CA ARG A 113 15.78 -29.09 27.62
C ARG A 113 15.45 -28.48 28.99
N MET A 114 15.08 -27.20 29.04
CA MET A 114 14.66 -26.54 30.27
C MET A 114 13.31 -27.06 30.77
N GLN A 115 13.22 -27.36 32.07
CA GLN A 115 11.97 -27.81 32.70
C GLN A 115 10.91 -26.72 32.67
N ARG A 116 9.64 -27.12 32.46
CA ARG A 116 8.49 -26.21 32.51
C ARG A 116 7.38 -26.73 33.41
N ARG A 117 6.65 -25.84 34.07
CA ARG A 117 5.38 -26.12 34.77
C ARG A 117 4.32 -25.15 34.25
N LYS A 118 3.23 -25.68 33.69
CA LYS A 118 2.15 -24.87 33.07
C LYS A 118 2.67 -23.83 32.04
N GLY A 119 3.65 -24.21 31.22
CA GLY A 119 4.23 -23.37 30.15
C GLY A 119 5.37 -22.43 30.58
N GLN A 120 5.53 -22.16 31.88
CA GLN A 120 6.62 -21.34 32.41
C GLN A 120 7.86 -22.17 32.71
N PHE A 121 9.04 -21.63 32.46
CA PHE A 121 10.28 -22.27 32.88
C PHE A 121 10.38 -22.31 34.40
N VAL A 122 10.82 -23.43 34.95
CA VAL A 122 11.13 -23.57 36.38
C VAL A 122 12.63 -23.73 36.57
N GLY A 123 13.17 -23.04 37.58
CA GLY A 123 14.55 -23.23 38.01
C GLY A 123 14.78 -24.65 38.52
N ARG A 124 16.03 -25.10 38.48
CA ARG A 124 16.43 -26.48 38.82
C ARG A 124 16.10 -26.87 40.27
N ALA A 125 15.88 -25.91 41.16
CA ALA A 125 15.53 -26.12 42.57
C ALA A 125 14.08 -26.61 42.80
N ASN A 126 13.18 -26.52 41.80
CA ASN A 126 11.77 -26.91 41.93
C ASN A 126 11.45 -28.35 41.48
N LEU A 127 12.48 -29.20 41.28
CA LEU A 127 12.30 -30.57 40.80
C LEU A 127 12.05 -31.58 41.93
N GLU A 128 12.40 -31.25 43.18
CA GLU A 128 12.05 -32.07 44.35
C GLU A 128 10.92 -31.38 45.11
N GLY A 129 9.80 -32.10 45.25
CA GLY A 129 8.53 -31.52 45.67
C GLY A 129 8.55 -31.01 47.11
N GLU A 130 8.10 -29.77 47.30
CA GLU A 130 7.27 -29.31 48.42
C GLU A 130 6.86 -27.84 48.18
N SER A 131 5.55 -27.58 48.22
CA SER A 131 4.84 -26.30 48.48
C SER A 131 5.02 -25.03 47.58
N PRO A 132 3.91 -24.38 47.16
CA PRO A 132 3.93 -23.13 46.38
C PRO A 132 3.84 -21.88 47.29
N SER A 133 4.63 -20.84 47.04
CA SER A 133 4.39 -19.49 47.59
C SER A 133 5.25 -18.40 46.91
N PRO A 134 4.86 -17.11 46.99
CA PRO A 134 4.39 -16.35 45.82
C PRO A 134 5.29 -15.18 45.43
N GLY A 135 5.01 -14.61 44.25
CA GLY A 135 5.23 -13.20 43.91
C GLY A 135 6.66 -12.65 44.01
N CYS A 136 7.37 -12.58 42.89
CA CYS A 136 8.42 -11.56 42.77
C CYS A 136 7.74 -10.21 42.53
N ASP A 137 7.48 -9.47 43.61
CA ASP A 137 7.25 -8.03 43.57
C ASP A 137 8.59 -7.33 43.27
N PRO A 138 8.73 -6.56 42.18
CA PRO A 138 9.90 -5.71 41.97
C PRO A 138 9.66 -4.38 42.68
N ALA A 139 9.73 -4.39 44.01
CA ALA A 139 9.72 -3.16 44.78
C ALA A 139 10.79 -3.20 45.87
N SER A 140 11.65 -2.18 45.83
CA SER A 140 12.53 -1.74 46.92
C SER A 140 13.94 -2.34 47.04
N GLN A 141 14.82 -1.95 46.11
CA GLN A 141 16.14 -1.36 46.42
C GLN A 141 16.36 -0.26 45.36
N GLY A 142 16.60 1.03 45.62
CA GLY A 142 17.08 1.69 46.82
C GLY A 142 18.53 2.16 46.63
N SER A 143 18.76 3.17 45.76
CA SER A 143 19.92 4.08 45.62
C SER A 143 20.18 4.31 44.12
N GLY A 144 20.03 5.49 43.51
CA GLY A 144 20.43 6.81 43.96
C GLY A 144 21.81 7.14 43.41
N GLN A 145 21.85 7.96 42.34
CA GLN A 145 23.03 8.64 41.75
C GLN A 145 23.90 7.68 40.90
N ASP A 146 23.90 7.73 39.57
CA ASP A 146 24.61 8.70 38.74
C ASP A 146 23.96 8.85 37.36
N PHE A 147 23.32 9.99 37.10
CA PHE A 147 22.71 10.28 35.79
C PHE A 147 22.82 11.77 35.45
N LEU A 148 23.99 12.39 35.64
CA LEU A 148 24.32 13.70 35.08
C LEU A 148 25.82 13.77 34.73
N SER A 149 26.12 14.48 33.65
CA SER A 149 27.46 14.89 33.19
C SER A 149 28.28 13.88 32.39
N ARG A 150 27.77 13.51 31.21
CA ARG A 150 28.62 13.51 30.01
C ARG A 150 28.28 14.74 29.17
N GLU A 151 28.62 15.89 29.72
CA GLU A 151 28.54 17.16 29.01
C GLU A 151 29.52 17.18 27.84
N SER A 152 29.00 17.73 26.74
CA SER A 152 29.68 18.13 25.52
C SER A 152 31.00 18.86 25.78
N LYS A 153 32.11 18.29 25.31
CA LYS A 153 33.28 19.05 24.86
C LYS A 153 34.10 18.22 23.87
N LEU A 154 33.74 18.30 22.60
CA LEU A 154 34.73 18.23 21.52
C LEU A 154 34.68 19.59 20.83
N SER A 155 35.59 20.44 21.27
CA SER A 155 35.94 21.71 20.65
C SER A 155 36.49 21.46 19.25
N TYR A 156 35.98 22.22 18.28
CA TYR A 156 36.62 22.42 17.00
C TYR A 156 38.05 22.95 17.19
N LEU A 157 39.02 22.23 16.66
CA LEU A 157 40.26 22.74 16.04
C LEU A 157 40.48 21.90 14.78
#